data_AF-A0A100W2F9-F1
#
_entry.id   AF-A0A100W2F9-F1
#
_cell.length_a   1.000
_cell.length_b   1.000
_cell.length_c   1.000
_cell.angle_alpha   90.00
_cell.angle_beta   90.00
_cell.angle_gamma   90.00
#
_symmetry.space_group_name_H-M   'P 1'
#
loop_
_entity.id
_entity.type
_entity.pdbx_description
1 polymer ?
#
loop_
_entity_poly.entity_id
_entity_poly.type
_entity_poly.pdbx_seq_one_letter_code
_entity_poly.pdbx_strand_id
1 'polypeptide(L)'
;MKLDIESGLWSTGTLSEPAPLVATLEVSGAVLSWVVDGAAPPVITFTDHLRADWLWRIVGEEGHVAVVEALRDATEGEARAVDLPGVAVLPGSADALRRLAFGHWLRRWWPTSDRDGIAALDRAVLDAELAVSTVAAEDFFTDDTLDSDVDGLLAPHLSALDILATQGDPRVATLVDRCRELAEDIGLGWDVAEPTRRRSDYALAAGAAEARRDATAIAEGVSTVNWTAVPPGIFDAAEQTVDWTVVPAGSSVNCLVQVAVCGPDHPAGIAAAVRCGDYRGAGVLDADGHATLAVRGADGAELPESHAWNLDWSPVEVAIGAAGAGEPQHVRDRVRAFARNRLAAVAADAYLAEVLAAESDY
;
A
#
# COMPACT_ATOMS: atom_id res chain seq x y z
N MET A 1 -27.16 -15.20 -7.01
CA MET A 1 -25.69 -15.17 -6.97
C MET A 1 -25.17 -16.22 -7.93
N LYS A 2 -24.02 -16.01 -8.56
CA LYS A 2 -23.37 -17.02 -9.39
C LYS A 2 -22.01 -17.31 -8.78
N LEU A 3 -21.67 -18.59 -8.68
CA LEU A 3 -20.36 -19.06 -8.23
C LEU A 3 -19.60 -19.56 -9.45
N ASP A 4 -18.38 -19.10 -9.63
CA ASP A 4 -17.48 -19.52 -10.71
C ASP A 4 -16.14 -19.98 -10.12
N ILE A 5 -15.50 -20.97 -10.74
CA ILE A 5 -14.16 -21.38 -10.36
C ILE A 5 -13.10 -20.54 -11.08
N GLU A 6 -12.26 -19.86 -10.32
CA GLU A 6 -11.14 -19.08 -10.82
C GLU A 6 -9.88 -19.50 -10.09
N SER A 7 -8.84 -19.89 -10.85
CA SER A 7 -7.56 -20.35 -10.30
C SER A 7 -7.68 -21.45 -9.22
N GLY A 8 -8.72 -22.28 -9.29
CA GLY A 8 -8.97 -23.38 -8.36
C GLY A 8 -9.78 -23.01 -7.11
N LEU A 9 -10.21 -21.75 -6.97
CA LEU A 9 -11.06 -21.28 -5.88
C LEU A 9 -12.44 -20.87 -6.40
N TRP A 10 -13.47 -21.05 -5.57
CA TRP A 10 -14.83 -20.62 -5.90
C TRP A 10 -15.02 -19.16 -5.54
N SER A 11 -15.60 -18.38 -6.46
CA SER A 11 -15.82 -16.95 -6.29
C SER A 11 -17.23 -16.52 -6.69
N THR A 12 -17.78 -15.50 -6.03
CA THR A 12 -19.11 -14.93 -6.36
C THR A 12 -19.11 -14.00 -7.59
N GLY A 13 -17.95 -13.81 -8.19
CA GLY A 13 -17.73 -12.98 -9.36
C GLY A 13 -16.24 -12.83 -9.67
N THR A 14 -15.92 -11.99 -10.65
CA THR A 14 -14.53 -11.65 -11.00
C THR A 14 -14.33 -10.15 -10.83
N LEU A 15 -13.14 -9.77 -10.35
CA LEU A 15 -12.76 -8.37 -10.18
C LEU A 15 -11.51 -8.12 -11.03
N SER A 16 -11.68 -7.37 -12.12
CA SER A 16 -10.65 -7.19 -13.16
C SER A 16 -9.72 -5.99 -12.93
N GLU A 17 -10.01 -5.16 -11.92
CA GLU A 17 -9.19 -4.00 -11.59
C GLU A 17 -7.85 -4.45 -11.00
N PRO A 18 -6.72 -3.87 -11.42
CA PRO A 18 -5.41 -4.20 -10.85
C PRO A 18 -5.20 -3.51 -9.51
N ALA A 19 -4.27 -3.99 -8.68
CA ALA A 19 -3.72 -3.16 -7.60
C ALA A 19 -3.12 -1.88 -8.19
N PRO A 20 -3.25 -0.71 -7.54
CA PRO A 20 -3.90 -0.42 -6.25
C PRO A 20 -5.43 -0.14 -6.28
N LEU A 21 -6.21 -0.50 -7.29
CA LEU A 21 -7.66 -0.17 -7.32
C LEU A 21 -8.54 -1.14 -6.54
N VAL A 22 -7.95 -2.12 -5.86
CA VAL A 22 -8.66 -3.18 -5.14
C VAL A 22 -8.35 -3.10 -3.65
N ALA A 23 -9.40 -3.05 -2.83
CA ALA A 23 -9.33 -3.27 -1.39
C ALA A 23 -9.70 -4.73 -1.10
N THR A 24 -8.89 -5.39 -0.27
CA THR A 24 -9.06 -6.80 0.08
C THR A 24 -9.08 -6.97 1.60
N LEU A 25 -9.87 -7.92 2.09
CA LEU A 25 -9.89 -8.33 3.49
C LEU A 25 -9.95 -9.86 3.58
N GLU A 26 -9.01 -10.47 4.29
CA GLU A 26 -9.06 -11.89 4.64
C GLU A 26 -9.89 -12.11 5.91
N VAL A 27 -10.97 -12.86 5.78
CA VAL A 27 -11.84 -13.31 6.86
C VAL A 27 -11.81 -14.85 6.93
N SER A 28 -12.37 -15.45 7.98
CA SER A 28 -12.32 -16.91 8.13
C SER A 28 -12.91 -17.63 6.92
N GLY A 29 -12.07 -18.40 6.21
CA GLY A 29 -12.48 -19.19 5.05
C GLY A 29 -12.73 -18.42 3.74
N ALA A 30 -12.50 -17.11 3.68
CA ALA A 30 -12.66 -16.36 2.44
C ALA A 30 -11.83 -15.06 2.36
N VAL A 31 -11.63 -14.57 1.15
CA VAL A 31 -11.14 -13.22 0.87
C VAL A 31 -12.27 -12.41 0.25
N LEU A 32 -12.55 -11.24 0.82
CA LEU A 32 -13.50 -10.27 0.30
C LEU A 32 -12.77 -9.18 -0.47
N SER A 33 -13.22 -8.86 -1.68
CA SER A 33 -12.59 -7.87 -2.55
C SER A 33 -13.59 -6.82 -3.05
N TRP A 34 -13.17 -5.56 -3.04
CA TRP A 34 -13.93 -4.42 -3.56
C TRP A 34 -13.07 -3.55 -4.47
N VAL A 35 -13.71 -2.92 -5.46
CA VAL A 35 -13.11 -1.78 -6.15
C VAL A 35 -13.20 -0.57 -5.22
N VAL A 36 -12.06 0.07 -4.96
CA VAL A 36 -11.90 1.08 -3.91
C VAL A 36 -12.88 2.27 -4.04
N ASP A 37 -13.08 2.76 -5.26
CA ASP A 37 -13.98 3.86 -5.59
C ASP A 37 -15.36 3.40 -6.10
N GLY A 38 -15.66 2.10 -5.98
CA GLY A 38 -16.91 1.49 -6.47
C GLY A 38 -17.93 1.22 -5.34
N ALA A 39 -19.22 1.20 -5.66
CA ALA A 39 -20.30 0.95 -4.67
C ALA A 39 -20.81 -0.50 -4.63
N ALA A 40 -20.21 -1.40 -5.43
CA ALA A 40 -20.66 -2.77 -5.56
C ALA A 40 -20.47 -3.60 -4.27
N PRO A 41 -21.26 -4.66 -4.05
CA PRO A 41 -21.01 -5.64 -3.00
C PRO A 41 -19.66 -6.36 -3.22
N PRO A 42 -19.11 -7.03 -2.20
CA PRO A 42 -17.84 -7.74 -2.35
C PRO A 42 -17.93 -8.85 -3.40
N VAL A 43 -16.82 -9.06 -4.09
CA VAL A 43 -16.49 -10.38 -4.64
C VAL A 43 -15.94 -11.23 -3.49
N ILE A 44 -16.60 -12.36 -3.22
CA ILE A 44 -16.20 -13.30 -2.17
C ILE A 44 -15.50 -14.46 -2.83
N THR A 45 -14.23 -14.68 -2.51
CA THR A 45 -13.47 -15.84 -2.96
C THR A 45 -13.24 -16.78 -1.78
N PHE A 46 -13.79 -17.99 -1.84
CA PHE A 46 -13.73 -18.96 -0.77
C PHE A 46 -12.38 -19.70 -0.78
N THR A 47 -11.64 -19.59 0.32
CA THR A 47 -10.42 -20.37 0.58
C THR A 47 -10.76 -21.68 1.29
N ASP A 48 -11.72 -21.64 2.21
CA ASP A 48 -12.34 -22.79 2.86
C ASP A 48 -13.77 -22.44 3.27
N HIS A 49 -14.73 -22.85 2.45
CA HIS A 49 -16.14 -22.52 2.67
C HIS A 49 -16.74 -23.12 3.95
N LEU A 50 -16.12 -24.17 4.54
CA LEU A 50 -16.59 -24.76 5.79
C LEU A 50 -16.24 -23.89 7.01
N ARG A 51 -15.26 -22.99 6.87
CA ARG A 51 -14.86 -22.02 7.90
C ARG A 51 -15.57 -20.68 7.79
N ALA A 52 -16.30 -20.45 6.71
CA ALA A 52 -17.06 -19.22 6.49
C ALA A 52 -18.42 -19.22 7.21
N ASP A 53 -18.46 -19.53 8.51
CA ASP A 53 -19.72 -19.56 9.30
C ASP A 53 -20.36 -18.17 9.36
N TRP A 54 -19.57 -17.10 9.42
CA TRP A 54 -20.06 -15.72 9.38
C TRP A 54 -20.91 -15.38 8.13
N LEU A 55 -20.85 -16.18 7.06
CA LEU A 55 -21.50 -15.91 5.78
C LEU A 55 -23.03 -15.75 5.92
N TRP A 56 -23.68 -16.42 6.87
CA TRP A 56 -25.12 -16.25 7.13
C TRP A 56 -25.50 -14.80 7.48
N ARG A 57 -24.57 -14.04 8.07
CA ARG A 57 -24.77 -12.61 8.36
C ARG A 57 -24.82 -11.76 7.09
N ILE A 58 -24.14 -12.21 6.03
CA ILE A 58 -24.01 -11.47 4.78
C ILE A 58 -25.07 -11.87 3.75
N VAL A 59 -25.38 -13.16 3.61
CA VAL A 59 -26.32 -13.66 2.58
C VAL A 59 -27.63 -14.23 3.16
N GLY A 60 -27.80 -14.18 4.48
CA GLY A 60 -28.91 -14.80 5.20
C GLY A 60 -28.72 -16.29 5.44
N GLU A 61 -29.50 -16.86 6.36
CA GLU A 61 -29.43 -18.29 6.73
C GLU A 61 -29.70 -19.21 5.53
N GLU A 62 -30.79 -18.97 4.79
CA GLU A 62 -31.14 -19.76 3.59
C GLU A 62 -30.05 -19.63 2.52
N GLY A 63 -29.48 -18.44 2.35
CA GLY A 63 -28.40 -18.19 1.39
C GLY A 63 -27.12 -18.93 1.77
N HIS A 64 -26.77 -18.97 3.06
CA HIS A 64 -25.60 -19.68 3.56
C HIS A 64 -25.73 -21.19 3.31
N VAL A 65 -26.88 -21.78 3.65
CA VAL A 65 -27.15 -23.20 3.38
C VAL A 65 -27.02 -23.50 1.88
N ALA A 66 -27.63 -22.67 1.03
CA ALA A 66 -27.55 -22.84 -0.42
C ALA A 66 -26.10 -22.77 -0.96
N VAL A 67 -25.27 -21.88 -0.43
CA VAL A 67 -23.84 -21.79 -0.81
C VAL A 67 -23.07 -23.03 -0.34
N VAL A 68 -23.24 -23.45 0.91
CA VAL A 68 -22.53 -24.62 1.46
C VAL A 68 -22.90 -25.91 0.73
N GLU A 69 -24.19 -26.11 0.44
CA GLU A 69 -24.64 -27.28 -0.34
C GLU A 69 -24.07 -27.26 -1.76
N ALA A 70 -24.13 -26.12 -2.44
CA ALA A 70 -23.58 -25.99 -3.79
C ALA A 70 -22.07 -26.24 -3.85
N LEU A 71 -21.30 -25.71 -2.89
CA LEU A 71 -19.86 -25.92 -2.85
C LEU A 71 -19.48 -27.36 -2.48
N ARG A 72 -20.25 -28.01 -1.61
CA ARG A 72 -20.09 -29.44 -1.30
C ARG A 72 -20.30 -30.30 -2.55
N ASP A 73 -21.43 -30.11 -3.24
CA ASP A 73 -21.75 -30.86 -4.46
C ASP A 73 -20.73 -30.60 -5.58
N ALA A 74 -20.26 -29.35 -5.69
CA ALA A 74 -19.28 -28.98 -6.70
C ALA A 74 -17.87 -29.54 -6.41
N THR A 75 -17.54 -29.82 -5.15
CA THR A 75 -16.28 -30.50 -4.77
C THR A 75 -16.28 -31.97 -5.23
N GLU A 76 -17.47 -32.58 -5.34
CA GLU A 76 -17.65 -33.96 -5.79
C GLU A 76 -17.87 -34.08 -7.32
N GLY A 77 -18.13 -32.96 -8.01
CA GLY A 77 -18.50 -32.91 -9.42
C GLY A 77 -17.48 -32.23 -10.35
N GLU A 78 -17.82 -32.17 -11.65
CA GLU A 78 -17.02 -31.48 -12.69
C GLU A 78 -17.49 -30.04 -12.97
N ALA A 79 -18.47 -29.54 -12.19
CA ALA A 79 -19.07 -28.24 -12.41
C ALA A 79 -18.05 -27.11 -12.22
N ARG A 80 -18.00 -26.16 -13.17
CA ARG A 80 -17.13 -24.98 -13.10
C ARG A 80 -17.87 -23.69 -12.78
N ALA A 81 -19.19 -23.74 -12.76
CA ALA A 81 -20.06 -22.65 -12.41
C ALA A 81 -21.36 -23.20 -11.80
N VAL A 82 -21.91 -22.49 -10.80
CA VAL A 82 -23.18 -22.83 -10.16
C VAL A 82 -24.01 -21.56 -9.99
N ASP A 83 -25.25 -21.58 -10.46
CA ASP A 83 -26.21 -20.50 -10.25
C ASP A 83 -27.03 -20.74 -8.99
N LEU A 84 -27.03 -19.75 -8.09
CA LEU A 84 -27.79 -19.73 -6.84
C LEU A 84 -28.89 -18.67 -6.92
N PRO A 85 -30.08 -19.01 -7.45
CA PRO A 85 -31.19 -18.07 -7.56
C PRO A 85 -31.66 -17.64 -6.17
N GLY A 86 -31.98 -16.36 -6.00
CA GLY A 86 -32.46 -15.80 -4.72
C GLY A 86 -31.37 -15.49 -3.69
N VAL A 87 -30.14 -15.98 -3.88
CA VAL A 87 -29.00 -15.66 -3.00
C VAL A 87 -28.35 -14.36 -3.44
N ALA A 88 -28.17 -13.41 -2.53
CA ALA A 88 -27.45 -12.17 -2.75
C ALA A 88 -26.85 -11.66 -1.43
N VAL A 89 -25.84 -10.79 -1.52
CA VAL A 89 -25.36 -10.03 -0.36
C VAL A 89 -26.47 -9.10 0.10
N LEU A 90 -26.85 -9.21 1.38
CA LEU A 90 -27.84 -8.37 2.03
C LEU A 90 -27.33 -6.91 2.05
N PRO A 91 -28.18 -5.91 1.77
CA PRO A 91 -27.77 -4.51 1.81
C PRO A 91 -27.20 -4.12 3.18
N GLY A 92 -26.02 -3.50 3.19
CA GLY A 92 -25.36 -2.99 4.40
C GLY A 92 -24.66 -4.05 5.27
N SER A 93 -24.87 -5.35 5.00
CA SER A 93 -24.30 -6.42 5.85
C SER A 93 -22.77 -6.51 5.77
N ALA A 94 -22.18 -5.98 4.69
CA ALA A 94 -20.74 -5.99 4.46
C ALA A 94 -20.07 -4.62 4.72
N ASP A 95 -20.79 -3.62 5.24
CA ASP A 95 -20.27 -2.24 5.34
C ASP A 95 -19.09 -2.14 6.32
N ALA A 96 -19.16 -2.84 7.47
CA ALA A 96 -18.06 -2.88 8.44
C ALA A 96 -16.80 -3.54 7.85
N LEU A 97 -16.97 -4.65 7.12
CA LEU A 97 -15.88 -5.36 6.45
C LEU A 97 -15.29 -4.54 5.30
N ARG A 98 -16.14 -3.86 4.54
CA ARG A 98 -15.71 -2.92 3.50
C ARG A 98 -14.90 -1.78 4.10
N ARG A 99 -15.34 -1.21 5.24
CA ARG A 99 -14.58 -0.18 5.97
C ARG A 99 -13.19 -0.72 6.34
N LEU A 100 -13.10 -1.90 6.94
CA LEU A 100 -11.82 -2.54 7.29
C LEU A 100 -10.92 -2.77 6.08
N ALA A 101 -11.44 -3.37 5.01
CA ALA A 101 -10.72 -3.58 3.76
C ALA A 101 -10.16 -2.26 3.21
N PHE A 102 -10.96 -1.21 3.26
CA PHE A 102 -10.56 0.13 2.85
C PHE A 102 -9.49 0.74 3.76
N GLY A 103 -9.55 0.52 5.08
CA GLY A 103 -8.50 0.98 5.99
C GLY A 103 -7.16 0.27 5.74
N HIS A 104 -7.17 -1.05 5.48
CA HIS A 104 -5.95 -1.75 5.04
C HIS A 104 -5.48 -1.28 3.67
N TRP A 105 -6.39 -0.87 2.79
CA TRP A 105 -6.03 -0.23 1.53
C TRP A 105 -5.34 1.13 1.76
N LEU A 106 -5.88 2.02 2.61
CA LEU A 106 -5.24 3.28 2.98
C LEU A 106 -3.82 3.02 3.51
N ARG A 107 -3.68 2.02 4.37
CA ARG A 107 -2.43 1.58 4.98
C ARG A 107 -1.36 1.18 3.95
N ARG A 108 -1.77 0.60 2.81
CA ARG A 108 -0.89 0.00 1.79
C ARG A 108 -0.74 0.86 0.53
N TRP A 109 -1.69 1.72 0.22
CA TRP A 109 -1.79 2.34 -1.11
C TRP A 109 -2.14 3.82 -1.09
N TRP A 110 -2.27 4.45 0.08
CA TRP A 110 -2.54 5.89 0.13
C TRP A 110 -1.44 6.67 -0.62
N PRO A 111 -1.79 7.47 -1.65
CA PRO A 111 -0.82 8.05 -2.57
C PRO A 111 -0.34 9.40 -2.05
N THR A 112 0.33 9.44 -0.90
CA THR A 112 0.94 10.67 -0.37
C THR A 112 1.80 11.34 -1.42
N SER A 113 1.61 12.65 -1.62
CA SER A 113 2.38 13.41 -2.60
C SER A 113 2.36 14.89 -2.26
N ASP A 114 3.55 15.46 -2.04
CA ASP A 114 3.69 16.91 -1.86
C ASP A 114 3.43 17.65 -3.17
N ARG A 115 3.82 17.05 -4.31
CA ARG A 115 3.62 17.63 -5.65
C ARG A 115 2.16 17.72 -6.04
N ASP A 116 1.38 16.69 -5.74
CA ASP A 116 -0.05 16.62 -6.07
C ASP A 116 -0.97 17.14 -4.95
N GLY A 117 -0.40 17.60 -3.83
CA GLY A 117 -1.15 18.12 -2.68
C GLY A 117 -2.03 17.05 -2.02
N ILE A 118 -1.47 15.85 -1.83
CA ILE A 118 -2.12 14.73 -1.15
C ILE A 118 -1.40 14.51 0.18
N ALA A 119 -1.98 15.03 1.26
CA ALA A 119 -1.45 14.91 2.60
C ALA A 119 -1.23 13.46 3.04
N ALA A 120 -0.18 13.23 3.82
CA ALA A 120 0.08 11.95 4.46
C ALA A 120 -0.97 11.66 5.54
N LEU A 121 -1.37 10.39 5.66
CA LEU A 121 -2.20 9.94 6.79
C LEU A 121 -1.31 9.59 7.97
N ASP A 122 -1.70 10.04 9.18
CA ASP A 122 -1.01 9.63 10.40
C ASP A 122 -1.17 8.12 10.62
N ARG A 123 -0.04 7.42 10.59
CA ARG A 123 -0.03 5.95 10.65
C ARG A 123 -0.44 5.41 12.00
N ALA A 124 -0.10 6.09 13.10
CA ALA A 124 -0.48 5.66 14.43
C ALA A 124 -2.00 5.78 14.60
N VAL A 125 -2.60 6.88 14.15
CA VAL A 125 -4.05 7.08 14.19
C VAL A 125 -4.77 6.05 13.31
N LEU A 126 -4.31 5.84 12.08
CA LEU A 126 -4.94 4.88 11.15
C LEU A 126 -4.88 3.44 11.69
N ASP A 127 -3.71 2.99 12.15
CA ASP A 127 -3.54 1.62 12.67
C ASP A 127 -4.33 1.43 13.98
N ALA A 128 -4.49 2.48 14.81
CA ALA A 128 -5.35 2.46 15.99
C ALA A 128 -6.85 2.33 15.65
N GLU A 129 -7.36 3.08 14.66
CA GLU A 129 -8.74 2.93 14.19
C GLU A 129 -9.02 1.56 13.59
N LEU A 130 -8.03 1.01 12.84
CA LEU A 130 -8.10 -0.34 12.31
C LEU A 130 -8.19 -1.37 13.43
N ALA A 131 -7.34 -1.30 14.45
CA ALA A 131 -7.37 -2.19 15.60
C ALA A 131 -8.76 -2.25 16.28
N VAL A 132 -9.33 -1.08 16.58
CA VAL A 132 -10.68 -0.98 17.18
C VAL A 132 -11.75 -1.55 16.24
N SER A 133 -11.63 -1.29 14.93
CA SER A 133 -12.59 -1.79 13.94
C SER A 133 -12.50 -3.30 13.75
N THR A 134 -11.29 -3.88 13.84
CA THR A 134 -11.03 -5.32 13.71
C THR A 134 -11.70 -6.07 14.85
N VAL A 135 -11.56 -5.58 16.09
CA VAL A 135 -12.21 -6.17 17.28
C VAL A 135 -13.73 -6.06 17.20
N ALA A 136 -14.25 -4.93 16.72
CA ALA A 136 -15.69 -4.79 16.48
C ALA A 136 -16.25 -5.77 15.42
N ALA A 137 -15.37 -6.37 14.61
CA ALA A 137 -15.69 -7.36 13.59
C ALA A 137 -15.13 -8.76 13.92
N GLU A 138 -14.75 -9.04 15.18
CA GLU A 138 -14.12 -10.31 15.60
C GLU A 138 -14.91 -11.56 15.18
N ASP A 139 -16.25 -11.46 15.12
CA ASP A 139 -17.15 -12.53 14.68
C ASP A 139 -16.91 -13.03 13.24
N PHE A 140 -16.17 -12.27 12.42
CA PHE A 140 -15.79 -12.66 11.06
C PHE A 140 -14.39 -13.32 10.99
N PHE A 141 -13.64 -13.27 12.09
CA PHE A 141 -12.28 -13.78 12.24
C PHE A 141 -12.25 -14.89 13.29
N THR A 142 -12.98 -15.98 13.05
CA THR A 142 -13.00 -17.16 13.95
C THR A 142 -11.66 -17.90 14.00
N ASP A 143 -10.71 -17.50 13.16
CA ASP A 143 -9.37 -18.06 13.02
C ASP A 143 -8.35 -16.91 12.95
N ASP A 144 -7.07 -17.19 13.22
CA ASP A 144 -6.00 -16.24 12.94
C ASP A 144 -5.91 -16.00 11.42
N THR A 145 -6.33 -14.82 10.96
CA THR A 145 -6.19 -14.35 9.57
C THR A 145 -5.10 -13.30 9.46
N LEU A 146 -4.66 -13.00 8.24
CA LEU A 146 -3.64 -11.97 8.01
C LEU A 146 -4.09 -10.57 8.49
N ASP A 147 -5.38 -10.27 8.35
CA ASP A 147 -5.93 -8.94 8.64
C ASP A 147 -6.57 -8.84 10.05
N SER A 148 -6.50 -9.91 10.87
CA SER A 148 -7.01 -9.92 12.26
C SER A 148 -5.95 -9.59 13.33
N ASP A 149 -4.70 -9.30 12.94
CA ASP A 149 -3.58 -9.05 13.86
C ASP A 149 -3.65 -7.66 14.52
N VAL A 150 -4.40 -7.57 15.62
CA VAL A 150 -4.56 -6.36 16.44
C VAL A 150 -3.25 -5.97 17.14
N ASP A 151 -2.47 -6.95 17.60
CA ASP A 151 -1.18 -6.73 18.28
C ASP A 151 -0.18 -6.05 17.33
N GLY A 152 -0.07 -6.55 16.09
CA GLY A 152 0.77 -5.99 15.04
C GLY A 152 0.34 -4.60 14.58
N LEU A 153 -0.93 -4.23 14.79
CA LEU A 153 -1.47 -2.90 14.56
C LEU A 153 -1.09 -1.93 15.70
N LEU A 154 -1.23 -2.33 16.96
CA LEU A 154 -1.06 -1.40 18.10
C LEU A 154 0.37 -1.30 18.61
N ALA A 155 1.07 -2.44 18.76
CA ALA A 155 2.37 -2.50 19.42
C ALA A 155 3.43 -1.52 18.86
N PRO A 156 3.52 -1.29 17.54
CA PRO A 156 4.50 -0.34 16.98
C PRO A 156 4.23 1.13 17.38
N HIS A 157 3.00 1.47 17.76
CA HIS A 157 2.52 2.86 17.84
C HIS A 157 2.21 3.34 19.25
N LEU A 158 2.33 2.49 20.29
CA LEU A 158 1.95 2.84 21.67
C LEU A 158 2.54 4.18 22.16
N SER A 159 3.83 4.40 21.91
CA SER A 159 4.51 5.64 22.30
C SER A 159 4.07 6.86 21.47
N ALA A 160 3.77 6.67 20.18
CA ALA A 160 3.23 7.73 19.33
C ALA A 160 1.80 8.11 19.76
N LEU A 161 0.96 7.12 20.07
CA LEU A 161 -0.41 7.30 20.54
C LEU A 161 -0.46 8.04 21.87
N ASP A 162 0.44 7.75 22.81
CA ASP A 162 0.52 8.50 24.06
C ASP A 162 0.92 9.96 23.84
N ILE A 163 1.89 10.22 22.95
CA ILE A 163 2.27 11.59 22.59
C ILE A 163 1.07 12.31 21.98
N LEU A 164 0.40 11.71 21.01
CA LEU A 164 -0.77 12.26 20.33
C LEU A 164 -1.92 12.57 21.30
N ALA A 165 -2.19 11.69 22.27
CA ALA A 165 -3.21 11.91 23.30
C ALA A 165 -2.93 13.17 24.15
N THR A 166 -1.65 13.52 24.36
CA THR A 166 -1.27 14.74 25.12
C THR A 166 -1.37 16.04 24.31
N GLN A 167 -1.50 15.97 22.98
CA GLN A 167 -1.56 17.15 22.10
C GLN A 167 -2.94 17.84 22.10
N GLY A 168 -3.98 17.18 22.63
CA GLY A 168 -5.26 17.82 22.98
C GLY A 168 -6.39 17.70 21.97
N ASP A 169 -6.27 16.92 20.90
CA ASP A 169 -7.43 16.58 20.05
C ASP A 169 -8.32 15.55 20.79
N PRO A 170 -9.58 15.91 21.15
CA PRO A 170 -10.47 15.03 21.91
C PRO A 170 -10.87 13.75 21.15
N ARG A 171 -10.88 13.77 19.81
CA ARG A 171 -11.20 12.60 18.97
C ARG A 171 -10.06 11.58 19.06
N VAL A 172 -8.83 12.06 18.98
CA VAL A 172 -7.63 11.23 19.13
C VAL A 172 -7.54 10.68 20.55
N ALA A 173 -7.73 11.51 21.58
CA ALA A 173 -7.75 11.03 22.97
C ALA A 173 -8.79 9.92 23.19
N THR A 174 -10.00 10.07 22.65
CA THR A 174 -11.05 9.04 22.73
C THR A 174 -10.65 7.74 22.04
N LEU A 175 -9.98 7.82 20.88
CA LEU A 175 -9.47 6.65 20.18
C LEU A 175 -8.38 5.95 21.01
N VAL A 176 -7.43 6.70 21.54
CA VAL A 176 -6.33 6.16 22.35
C VAL A 176 -6.86 5.49 23.62
N ASP A 177 -7.88 6.04 24.27
CA ASP A 177 -8.51 5.40 25.44
C ASP A 177 -9.13 4.04 25.08
N ARG A 178 -9.80 3.90 23.93
CA ARG A 178 -10.29 2.60 23.44
C ARG A 178 -9.16 1.63 23.14
N CYS A 179 -8.05 2.12 22.58
CA CYS A 179 -6.88 1.29 22.34
C CYS A 179 -6.22 0.81 23.64
N ARG A 180 -6.26 1.60 24.72
CA ARG A 180 -5.79 1.17 26.05
C ARG A 180 -6.62 0.04 26.62
N GLU A 181 -7.94 0.17 26.57
CA GLU A 181 -8.88 -0.89 26.97
C GLU A 181 -8.60 -2.16 26.17
N LEU A 182 -8.49 -2.04 24.85
CA LEU A 182 -8.18 -3.15 23.97
C LEU A 182 -6.81 -3.80 24.26
N ALA A 183 -5.78 -2.99 24.51
CA ALA A 183 -4.45 -3.49 24.86
C ALA A 183 -4.46 -4.26 26.18
N GLU A 184 -5.23 -3.83 27.17
CA GLU A 184 -5.43 -4.57 28.43
C GLU A 184 -6.09 -5.93 28.17
N ASP A 185 -7.14 -5.97 27.35
CA ASP A 185 -7.89 -7.19 27.02
C ASP A 185 -7.02 -8.25 26.32
N ILE A 186 -6.13 -7.83 25.42
CA ILE A 186 -5.21 -8.72 24.70
C ILE A 186 -3.88 -8.96 25.43
N GLY A 187 -3.68 -8.32 26.60
CA GLY A 187 -2.45 -8.44 27.39
C GLY A 187 -1.23 -7.73 26.80
N LEU A 188 -1.46 -6.77 25.90
CA LEU A 188 -0.43 -5.90 25.35
C LEU A 188 -0.07 -4.83 26.39
N GLY A 189 1.19 -4.83 26.83
CA GLY A 189 1.66 -3.85 27.81
C GLY A 189 1.63 -2.43 27.25
N TRP A 190 0.86 -1.54 27.87
CA TRP A 190 0.84 -0.11 27.58
C TRP A 190 1.97 0.67 28.28
N ASP A 191 2.99 -0.03 28.80
CA ASP A 191 4.08 0.62 29.52
C ASP A 191 5.03 1.33 28.55
N VAL A 192 5.07 2.66 28.70
CA VAL A 192 5.84 3.60 27.88
C VAL A 192 7.32 3.27 27.96
N ALA A 193 7.89 2.71 26.89
CA ALA A 193 9.33 2.82 26.69
C ALA A 193 9.66 4.32 26.57
N GLU A 194 10.62 4.81 27.36
CA GLU A 194 11.12 6.18 27.23
C GLU A 194 11.38 6.48 25.75
N PRO A 195 10.92 7.64 25.23
CA PRO A 195 11.09 7.97 23.83
C PRO A 195 12.57 7.86 23.49
N THR A 196 12.93 6.84 22.71
CA THR A 196 14.27 6.74 22.16
C THR A 196 14.39 7.88 21.17
N ARG A 197 14.87 9.04 21.66
CA ARG A 197 15.24 10.17 20.81
C ARG A 197 16.26 9.64 19.82
N ARG A 198 15.80 9.30 18.62
CA ARG A 198 16.70 8.81 17.58
C ARG A 198 17.61 9.96 17.24
N ARG A 199 18.89 9.63 17.10
CA ARG A 199 19.97 10.59 16.82
C ARG A 199 19.75 11.38 15.51
N SER A 200 18.75 11.00 14.71
CA SER A 200 18.24 11.66 13.51
C SER A 200 17.53 12.99 13.78
N ASP A 201 17.02 13.22 14.98
CA ASP A 201 16.22 14.43 15.29
C ASP A 201 17.09 15.69 15.51
N TYR A 202 18.41 15.52 15.36
CA TYR A 202 19.40 16.60 15.29
C TYR A 202 20.12 16.58 13.92
N ALA A 203 19.37 16.57 12.83
CA ALA A 203 19.92 16.98 11.53
C ALA A 203 19.97 18.51 11.49
N LEU A 204 20.99 19.06 12.15
CA LEU A 204 21.45 20.43 11.92
C LEU A 204 21.69 20.55 10.41
N ALA A 205 21.02 21.51 9.77
CA ALA A 205 21.19 21.82 8.35
C ALA A 205 22.66 22.17 8.06
N ALA A 206 23.45 21.14 7.76
CA ALA A 206 24.73 21.30 7.11
C ALA A 206 24.40 21.65 5.66
N GLY A 207 24.83 22.85 5.27
CA GLY A 207 24.56 23.43 3.96
C GLY A 207 24.76 22.40 2.86
N ALA A 208 23.80 22.43 1.93
CA ALA A 208 23.84 21.74 0.66
C ALA A 208 25.27 21.56 0.19
N ALA A 209 25.67 20.32 -0.02
CA ALA A 209 26.78 20.05 -0.92
C ALA A 209 26.31 20.49 -2.33
N GLU A 210 26.42 21.78 -2.60
CA GLU A 210 26.60 22.39 -3.93
C GLU A 210 27.93 21.92 -4.53
N ALA A 211 28.15 20.61 -4.54
CA ALA A 211 29.36 19.97 -5.02
C ALA A 211 28.99 18.81 -5.96
N ARG A 212 27.99 19.00 -6.83
CA ARG A 212 27.72 18.06 -7.93
C ARG A 212 26.91 18.65 -9.09
N ARG A 213 27.23 19.88 -9.51
CA ARG A 213 26.74 20.46 -10.77
C ARG A 213 27.86 20.71 -11.80
N ASP A 214 29.08 20.24 -11.54
CA ASP A 214 30.26 20.55 -12.39
C ASP A 214 30.69 19.41 -13.33
N ALA A 215 30.02 18.24 -13.31
CA ALA A 215 30.21 17.23 -14.33
C ALA A 215 29.18 17.44 -15.45
N THR A 216 29.62 17.68 -16.68
CA THR A 216 28.73 17.77 -17.85
C THR A 216 27.93 16.47 -18.00
N ALA A 217 26.62 16.55 -17.79
CA ALA A 217 25.71 15.43 -17.98
C ALA A 217 25.75 14.94 -19.43
N ILE A 218 25.84 13.63 -19.61
CA ILE A 218 25.78 12.96 -20.91
C ILE A 218 24.33 12.88 -21.39
N ALA A 219 23.45 12.50 -20.46
CA ALA A 219 22.01 12.42 -20.67
C ALA A 219 21.30 12.58 -19.32
N GLU A 220 20.06 13.04 -19.36
CA GLU A 220 19.19 13.17 -18.21
C GLU A 220 17.75 12.86 -18.60
N GLY A 221 16.94 12.52 -17.61
CA GLY A 221 15.51 12.34 -17.81
C GLY A 221 14.79 12.03 -16.50
N VAL A 222 13.51 11.74 -16.64
CA VAL A 222 12.63 11.44 -15.51
C VAL A 222 11.92 10.10 -15.73
N SER A 223 11.51 9.47 -14.64
CA SER A 223 10.71 8.25 -14.60
C SER A 223 9.76 8.29 -13.41
N THR A 224 8.77 7.40 -13.40
CA THR A 224 7.81 7.28 -12.28
C THR A 224 8.10 6.01 -11.49
N VAL A 225 7.99 6.08 -10.16
CA VAL A 225 8.02 4.89 -9.30
C VAL A 225 6.77 4.06 -9.52
N ASN A 226 6.94 2.77 -9.81
CA ASN A 226 5.82 1.83 -9.77
C ASN A 226 5.48 1.52 -8.31
N TRP A 227 4.29 1.90 -7.85
CA TRP A 227 3.90 1.74 -6.45
C TRP A 227 3.87 0.26 -6.04
N THR A 228 3.48 -0.63 -6.95
CA THR A 228 3.46 -2.08 -6.72
C THR A 228 4.85 -2.71 -6.60
N ALA A 229 5.91 -1.99 -6.96
CA ALA A 229 7.28 -2.47 -6.89
C ALA A 229 8.00 -2.08 -5.59
N VAL A 230 7.43 -1.18 -4.79
CA VAL A 230 8.09 -0.60 -3.60
C VAL A 230 7.25 -0.80 -2.34
N PRO A 231 7.88 -0.78 -1.15
CA PRO A 231 7.12 -0.71 0.09
C PRO A 231 6.26 0.56 0.15
N PRO A 232 5.09 0.51 0.81
CA PRO A 232 4.20 1.64 0.91
C PRO A 232 4.77 2.74 1.81
N GLY A 233 4.34 3.99 1.61
CA GLY A 233 4.63 5.09 2.54
C GLY A 233 6.08 5.55 2.57
N ILE A 234 6.84 5.39 1.48
CA ILE A 234 8.23 5.87 1.36
C ILE A 234 8.32 7.01 0.33
N PHE A 235 7.95 6.72 -0.92
CA PHE A 235 8.16 7.61 -2.06
C PHE A 235 6.96 8.49 -2.37
N ASP A 236 7.22 9.67 -2.94
CA ASP A 236 6.18 10.56 -3.47
C ASP A 236 5.42 9.83 -4.60
N ALA A 237 4.10 9.78 -4.46
CA ALA A 237 3.22 9.06 -5.37
C ALA A 237 2.92 9.81 -6.70
N ALA A 238 3.40 11.04 -6.88
CA ALA A 238 3.25 11.77 -8.14
C ALA A 238 3.95 11.06 -9.32
N GLU A 239 3.62 11.49 -10.54
CA GLU A 239 4.39 11.09 -11.71
C GLU A 239 5.76 11.80 -11.76
N GLN A 240 6.70 11.19 -12.48
CA GLN A 240 8.00 11.78 -12.78
C GLN A 240 8.81 12.13 -11.52
N THR A 241 8.74 11.26 -10.50
CA THR A 241 9.39 11.41 -9.19
C THR A 241 10.79 10.79 -9.12
N VAL A 242 11.25 10.16 -10.21
CA VAL A 242 12.59 9.61 -10.33
C VAL A 242 13.37 10.45 -11.34
N ASP A 243 14.30 11.26 -10.86
CA ASP A 243 15.26 11.96 -11.71
C ASP A 243 16.48 11.05 -11.93
N TRP A 244 16.95 10.95 -13.17
CA TRP A 244 18.16 10.20 -13.49
C TRP A 244 19.10 11.01 -14.38
N THR A 245 20.40 10.84 -14.17
CA THR A 245 21.43 11.55 -14.93
C THR A 245 22.62 10.65 -15.17
N VAL A 246 23.03 10.51 -16.43
CA VAL A 246 24.24 9.79 -16.80
C VAL A 246 25.41 10.75 -16.80
N VAL A 247 26.44 10.44 -16.01
CA VAL A 247 27.61 11.30 -15.82
C VAL A 247 28.91 10.53 -16.08
N PRO A 248 29.96 11.19 -16.57
CA PRO A 248 31.29 10.60 -16.64
C PRO A 248 31.80 10.19 -15.24
N ALA A 249 32.47 9.05 -15.17
CA ALA A 249 33.09 8.51 -13.95
C ALA A 249 34.46 7.92 -14.29
N GLY A 250 35.48 8.77 -14.37
CA GLY A 250 36.82 8.36 -14.81
C GLY A 250 36.80 8.00 -16.30
N SER A 251 37.02 6.73 -16.65
CA SER A 251 36.96 6.23 -18.04
C SER A 251 35.63 5.56 -18.42
N SER A 252 34.71 5.44 -17.46
CA SER A 252 33.39 4.83 -17.63
C SER A 252 32.29 5.82 -17.26
N VAL A 253 31.03 5.36 -17.18
CA VAL A 253 29.90 6.20 -16.84
C VAL A 253 29.07 5.60 -15.72
N ASN A 254 28.52 6.49 -14.89
CA ASN A 254 27.55 6.15 -13.87
C ASN A 254 26.19 6.78 -14.23
N CYS A 255 25.11 6.09 -13.88
CA CYS A 255 23.78 6.68 -13.80
C CYS A 255 23.51 7.06 -12.34
N LEU A 256 23.34 8.34 -12.08
CA LEU A 256 22.86 8.87 -10.80
C LEU A 256 21.35 8.84 -10.81
N VAL A 257 20.75 8.30 -9.75
CA VAL A 257 19.30 8.23 -9.57
C VAL A 257 18.94 8.98 -8.29
N GLN A 258 17.91 9.81 -8.39
CA GLN A 258 17.27 10.52 -7.28
C GLN A 258 15.79 10.16 -7.30
N VAL A 259 15.26 9.72 -6.17
CA VAL A 259 13.82 9.48 -6.02
C VAL A 259 13.26 10.46 -4.99
N ALA A 260 12.10 11.05 -5.28
CA ALA A 260 11.39 11.88 -4.31
C ALA A 260 10.80 11.02 -3.17
N VAL A 261 11.06 11.43 -1.93
CA VAL A 261 10.64 10.75 -0.69
C VAL A 261 9.66 11.65 0.03
N CYS A 262 8.52 11.11 0.50
CA CYS A 262 7.47 11.89 1.17
C CYS A 262 6.95 11.25 2.46
N GLY A 263 7.35 10.01 2.76
CA GLY A 263 6.80 9.27 3.89
C GLY A 263 7.74 9.15 5.09
N PRO A 264 7.22 8.67 6.23
CA PRO A 264 8.00 8.50 7.46
C PRO A 264 8.98 7.32 7.40
N ASP A 265 8.76 6.38 6.48
CA ASP A 265 9.63 5.24 6.25
C ASP A 265 10.81 5.59 5.33
N HIS A 266 11.84 4.76 5.35
CA HIS A 266 13.15 5.12 4.81
C HIS A 266 13.53 4.31 3.56
N PRO A 267 14.04 4.96 2.49
CA PRO A 267 14.30 4.30 1.21
C PRO A 267 15.55 3.41 1.17
N ALA A 268 16.43 3.51 2.17
CA ALA A 268 17.71 2.81 2.10
C ALA A 268 17.58 1.29 1.95
N GLY A 269 18.39 0.75 1.03
CA GLY A 269 18.42 -0.68 0.72
C GLY A 269 17.40 -1.10 -0.35
N ILE A 270 16.49 -0.21 -0.77
CA ILE A 270 15.60 -0.48 -1.90
C ILE A 270 16.42 -0.47 -3.19
N ALA A 271 16.25 -1.50 -4.02
CA ALA A 271 16.98 -1.66 -5.25
C ALA A 271 16.66 -0.55 -6.27
N ALA A 272 17.67 -0.10 -7.00
CA ALA A 272 17.52 0.78 -8.14
C ALA A 272 18.26 0.17 -9.34
N ALA A 273 17.61 0.20 -10.51
CA ALA A 273 18.17 -0.33 -11.74
C ALA A 273 17.94 0.64 -12.89
N VAL A 274 18.90 0.70 -13.82
CA VAL A 274 18.79 1.41 -15.08
C VAL A 274 19.06 0.44 -16.23
N ARG A 275 18.32 0.57 -17.32
CA ARG A 275 18.50 -0.19 -18.55
C ARG A 275 18.40 0.73 -19.75
N CYS A 276 19.34 0.59 -20.69
CA CYS A 276 19.32 1.28 -21.98
C CYS A 276 19.88 0.34 -23.05
N GLY A 277 19.00 -0.31 -23.81
CA GLY A 277 19.40 -1.37 -24.75
C GLY A 277 20.11 -2.53 -24.04
N ASP A 278 21.35 -2.81 -24.45
CA ASP A 278 22.21 -3.86 -23.88
C ASP A 278 22.96 -3.42 -22.61
N TYR A 279 22.84 -2.14 -22.23
CA TYR A 279 23.51 -1.58 -21.06
C TYR A 279 22.59 -1.58 -19.84
N ARG A 280 23.16 -1.93 -18.68
CA ARG A 280 22.45 -2.02 -17.41
C ARG A 280 23.30 -1.52 -16.25
N GLY A 281 22.65 -0.94 -15.25
CA GLY A 281 23.26 -0.59 -13.96
C GLY A 281 22.33 -1.02 -12.84
N ALA A 282 22.90 -1.40 -11.70
CA ALA A 282 22.15 -1.81 -10.52
C ALA A 282 22.85 -1.30 -9.26
N GLY A 283 22.06 -1.02 -8.23
CA GLY A 283 22.50 -0.48 -6.95
C GLY A 283 21.34 -0.43 -5.96
N VAL A 284 21.57 0.25 -4.84
CA VAL A 284 20.56 0.45 -3.80
C VAL A 284 20.48 1.93 -3.47
N LEU A 285 19.28 2.36 -3.10
CA LEU A 285 19.05 3.71 -2.60
C LEU A 285 19.71 3.88 -1.22
N ASP A 286 20.18 5.08 -0.94
CA ASP A 286 20.60 5.53 0.39
C ASP A 286 19.43 6.11 1.16
N ALA A 287 19.72 6.81 2.26
CA ALA A 287 18.74 7.42 3.14
C ALA A 287 17.93 8.55 2.51
N ASP A 288 18.56 9.26 1.58
CA ASP A 288 18.00 10.45 0.95
C ASP A 288 17.32 10.11 -0.39
N GLY A 289 17.22 8.81 -0.71
CA GLY A 289 16.64 8.35 -1.97
C GLY A 289 17.60 8.46 -3.16
N HIS A 290 18.92 8.44 -2.92
CA HIS A 290 19.92 8.51 -3.99
C HIS A 290 20.53 7.13 -4.28
N ALA A 291 20.84 6.86 -5.55
CA ALA A 291 21.69 5.73 -5.94
C ALA A 291 22.71 6.15 -7.00
N THR A 292 23.87 5.48 -7.00
CA THR A 292 24.87 5.59 -8.06
C THR A 292 25.05 4.23 -8.70
N LEU A 293 24.69 4.12 -9.98
CA LEU A 293 24.64 2.86 -10.71
C LEU A 293 25.76 2.84 -11.76
N ALA A 294 26.75 1.96 -11.61
CA ALA A 294 27.75 1.76 -12.64
C ALA A 294 27.11 1.10 -13.88
N VAL A 295 27.20 1.75 -15.04
CA VAL A 295 26.58 1.25 -16.27
C VAL A 295 27.52 0.29 -16.98
N ARG A 296 27.04 -0.92 -17.25
CA ARG A 296 27.82 -2.03 -17.81
C ARG A 296 27.08 -2.67 -18.98
N GLY A 297 27.82 -3.17 -19.96
CA GLY A 297 27.29 -3.94 -21.07
C GLY A 297 26.77 -5.31 -20.64
N ALA A 298 26.13 -6.02 -21.58
CA ALA A 298 25.54 -7.32 -21.32
C ALA A 298 26.56 -8.39 -20.85
N ASP A 299 27.80 -8.24 -21.28
CA ASP A 299 28.99 -9.04 -20.94
C ASP A 299 29.67 -8.60 -19.62
N GLY A 300 29.17 -7.54 -18.97
CA GLY A 300 29.74 -6.97 -17.76
C GLY A 300 30.87 -5.95 -17.99
N ALA A 301 31.22 -5.68 -19.25
CA ALA A 301 32.21 -4.67 -19.60
C ALA A 301 31.72 -3.26 -19.20
N GLU A 302 32.65 -2.39 -18.81
CA GLU A 302 32.32 -1.00 -18.53
C GLU A 302 31.95 -0.26 -19.80
N LEU A 303 30.89 0.56 -19.75
CA LEU A 303 30.54 1.45 -20.85
C LEU A 303 31.53 2.63 -20.89
N PRO A 304 32.37 2.74 -21.94
CA PRO A 304 33.33 3.85 -22.04
C PRO A 304 32.59 5.17 -22.27
N GLU A 305 33.10 6.26 -21.69
CA GLU A 305 32.49 7.60 -21.81
C GLU A 305 32.27 8.02 -23.27
N SER A 306 33.26 7.81 -24.13
CA SER A 306 33.15 8.17 -25.56
C SER A 306 32.05 7.40 -26.30
N HIS A 307 31.71 6.19 -25.85
CA HIS A 307 30.60 5.43 -26.40
C HIS A 307 29.26 5.92 -25.83
N ALA A 308 29.23 6.28 -24.54
CA ALA A 308 28.05 6.82 -23.88
C ALA A 308 27.54 8.12 -24.54
N TRP A 309 28.44 9.02 -24.98
CA TRP A 309 28.08 10.22 -25.74
C TRP A 309 27.42 9.95 -27.10
N ASN A 310 27.64 8.77 -27.68
CA ASN A 310 27.07 8.37 -28.96
C ASN A 310 25.87 7.42 -28.83
N LEU A 311 25.49 7.07 -27.59
CA LEU A 311 24.35 6.21 -27.32
C LEU A 311 23.05 7.02 -27.38
N ASP A 312 22.00 6.41 -27.93
CA ASP A 312 20.65 6.93 -27.78
C ASP A 312 20.10 6.55 -26.41
N TRP A 313 19.92 7.56 -25.54
CA TRP A 313 19.38 7.40 -24.18
C TRP A 313 17.86 7.57 -24.11
N SER A 314 17.18 7.84 -25.22
CA SER A 314 15.71 7.96 -25.24
C SER A 314 14.94 6.70 -24.78
N PRO A 315 15.42 5.44 -24.97
CA PRO A 315 14.74 4.26 -24.47
C PRO A 315 15.22 3.83 -23.06
N VAL A 316 15.74 4.76 -22.26
CA VAL A 316 16.10 4.48 -20.87
C VAL A 316 14.88 4.05 -20.07
N GLU A 317 15.07 2.99 -19.29
CA GLU A 317 14.15 2.56 -18.26
C GLU A 317 14.87 2.59 -16.91
N VAL A 318 14.31 3.32 -15.94
CA VAL A 318 14.75 3.30 -14.55
C VAL A 318 13.67 2.61 -13.72
N ALA A 319 14.07 1.62 -12.94
CA ALA A 319 13.18 0.86 -12.07
C ALA A 319 13.65 0.96 -10.61
N ILE A 320 12.69 1.21 -9.71
CA ILE A 320 12.89 1.26 -8.26
C ILE A 320 12.12 0.09 -7.64
N GLY A 321 12.77 -0.66 -6.75
CA GLY A 321 12.19 -1.80 -6.06
C GLY A 321 12.18 -3.09 -6.90
N ALA A 322 11.13 -3.88 -6.73
CA ALA A 322 10.97 -5.18 -7.36
C ALA A 322 10.80 -5.09 -8.88
N ALA A 323 11.32 -6.08 -9.60
CA ALA A 323 11.15 -6.15 -11.05
C ALA A 323 9.72 -6.58 -11.42
N GLY A 324 9.08 -5.86 -12.33
CA GLY A 324 7.74 -6.18 -12.82
C GLY A 324 7.21 -5.12 -13.78
N ALA A 325 6.07 -5.42 -14.43
CA ALA A 325 5.44 -4.52 -15.40
C ALA A 325 4.88 -3.22 -14.78
N GLY A 326 4.81 -3.14 -13.44
CA GLY A 326 4.22 -2.03 -12.71
C GLY A 326 2.73 -1.86 -13.00
N GLU A 327 2.11 -0.92 -12.30
CA GLU A 327 0.75 -0.46 -12.62
C GLU A 327 0.78 0.63 -13.70
N PRO A 328 -0.24 0.70 -14.58
CA PRO A 328 -0.28 1.71 -15.65
C PRO A 328 -0.66 3.09 -15.10
N GLN A 329 -0.25 4.16 -15.80
CA GLN A 329 -0.47 5.54 -15.35
C GLN A 329 -1.94 5.88 -15.05
N HIS A 330 -2.88 5.43 -15.89
CA HIS A 330 -4.30 5.70 -15.67
C HIS A 330 -4.85 5.13 -14.36
N VAL A 331 -4.24 4.05 -13.84
CA VAL A 331 -4.59 3.45 -12.55
C VAL A 331 -4.10 4.38 -11.41
N ARG A 332 -2.86 4.87 -11.49
CA ARG A 332 -2.33 5.84 -10.52
C ARG A 332 -3.11 7.15 -10.53
N ASP A 333 -3.45 7.66 -11.72
CA ASP A 333 -4.27 8.88 -11.88
C ASP A 333 -5.63 8.74 -11.18
N ARG A 334 -6.29 7.58 -11.36
CA ARG A 334 -7.59 7.28 -10.73
C ARG A 334 -7.47 7.23 -9.21
N VAL A 335 -6.43 6.59 -8.67
CA VAL A 335 -6.20 6.54 -7.22
C VAL A 335 -5.85 7.90 -6.63
N ARG A 336 -4.98 8.69 -7.28
CA ARG A 336 -4.66 10.06 -6.84
C ARG A 336 -5.90 10.96 -6.88
N ALA A 337 -6.71 10.87 -7.92
CA ALA A 337 -7.96 11.63 -8.02
C ALA A 337 -8.95 11.24 -6.91
N PHE A 338 -9.06 9.95 -6.61
CA PHE A 338 -9.87 9.44 -5.52
C PHE A 338 -9.39 9.98 -4.15
N ALA A 339 -8.10 9.90 -3.85
CA ALA A 339 -7.52 10.43 -2.61
C ALA A 339 -7.76 11.94 -2.44
N ARG A 340 -7.50 12.73 -3.49
CA ARG A 340 -7.77 14.19 -3.49
C ARG A 340 -9.24 14.50 -3.22
N ASN A 341 -10.16 13.76 -3.82
CA ASN A 341 -11.59 13.96 -3.59
C ASN A 341 -11.98 13.68 -2.13
N ARG A 342 -11.35 12.68 -1.49
CA ARG A 342 -11.61 12.34 -0.08
C ARG A 342 -11.08 13.41 0.89
N LEU A 343 -9.90 13.97 0.62
CA LEU A 343 -9.35 15.08 1.41
C LEU A 343 -10.15 16.37 1.21
N ALA A 344 -10.58 16.67 -0.03
CA ALA A 344 -11.35 17.88 -0.35
C ALA A 344 -12.78 17.86 0.22
N ALA A 345 -13.37 16.67 0.39
CA ALA A 345 -14.70 16.49 0.93
C ALA A 345 -14.71 15.28 1.86
N VAL A 346 -14.43 15.54 3.15
CA VAL A 346 -14.43 14.52 4.20
C VAL A 346 -15.77 13.78 4.21
N ALA A 347 -15.75 12.54 3.74
CA ALA A 347 -16.92 11.69 3.65
C ALA A 347 -17.36 11.21 5.04
N ALA A 348 -18.64 10.82 5.17
CA ALA A 348 -19.16 10.27 6.43
C ALA A 348 -18.47 8.95 6.83
N ASP A 349 -17.87 8.25 5.87
CA ASP A 349 -17.11 7.03 6.08
C ASP A 349 -15.59 7.28 6.22
N ALA A 350 -15.14 8.53 6.34
CA ALA A 350 -13.72 8.84 6.54
C ALA A 350 -13.17 8.19 7.82
N TYR A 351 -11.92 7.78 7.77
CA TYR A 351 -11.11 7.50 8.95
C TYR A 351 -10.71 8.82 9.61
N LEU A 352 -10.58 8.85 10.95
CA LEU A 352 -10.05 9.99 11.70
C LEU A 352 -8.69 10.43 11.14
N ALA A 353 -7.83 9.50 10.72
CA ALA A 353 -6.58 9.84 10.05
C ALA A 353 -6.78 10.69 8.78
N GLU A 354 -7.81 10.41 7.98
CA GLU A 354 -8.17 11.23 6.80
C GLU A 354 -8.72 12.59 7.21
N VAL A 355 -9.54 12.63 8.26
CA VAL A 355 -10.11 13.88 8.79
C VAL A 355 -8.99 14.82 9.25
N LEU A 356 -8.04 14.30 10.03
CA LEU A 356 -6.90 15.08 10.52
C LEU A 356 -5.99 15.55 9.40
N ALA A 357 -5.75 14.72 8.38
CA ALA A 357 -4.99 15.09 7.20
C ALA A 357 -5.68 16.24 6.44
N ALA A 358 -6.99 16.14 6.19
CA ALA A 358 -7.76 17.18 5.52
C ALA A 358 -7.83 18.51 6.30
N GLU A 359 -7.83 18.45 7.63
CA GLU A 359 -7.80 19.64 8.50
C GLU A 359 -6.42 20.29 8.58
N SER A 360 -5.35 19.52 8.39
CA SER A 360 -3.95 20.01 8.45
C SER A 360 -3.52 20.76 7.19
N ASP A 361 -4.23 20.58 6.08
CA ASP A 361 -4.00 21.28 4.81
C ASP A 361 -4.55 22.74 4.80
N TYR A 362 -5.18 23.19 5.88
CA TYR A 362 -5.77 24.54 6.04
C TYR A 362 -5.05 25.41 7.09
#